data_AF-A0AA43C2Q5-F1
#
_entry.id   AF-A0AA43C2Q5-F1
#
_cell.length_a   1.000
_cell.length_b   1.000
_cell.length_c   1.000
_cell.angle_alpha   90.00
_cell.angle_beta   90.00
_cell.angle_gamma   90.00
#
_symmetry.space_group_name_H-M   'P 1'
#
loop_
_entity.id
_entity.type
_entity.pdbx_description
1 polymer ?
#
loop_
_entity_poly.entity_id
_entity_poly.type
_entity_poly.pdbx_seq_one_letter_code
_entity_poly.pdbx_strand_id
1 'polypeptide(L)'
;RTTSTYFQELADRIQSWLRAQMPSWRGRHPGVENMHVAVMGCVVNGPGESKHSNIGISLPGSGENPVAPVYVDGVKTVTLKGENIAAEFQRLVEEYVIAKYPASVDESQERRQDAAHA
;
A
#
# COMPACT_ATOMS: atom_id res chain seq x y z
N ARG A 1 -16.86 13.70 -16.52
CA ARG A 1 -17.09 12.45 -15.76
C ARG A 1 -16.67 11.30 -16.65
N THR A 2 -15.66 10.56 -16.23
CA THR A 2 -14.93 9.55 -17.01
C THR A 2 -15.56 8.16 -16.83
N THR A 3 -15.71 7.40 -17.91
CA THR A 3 -16.25 6.02 -17.95
C THR A 3 -15.19 5.03 -18.43
N SER A 4 -13.94 5.18 -18.01
CA SER A 4 -12.94 4.12 -18.22
C SER A 4 -13.10 3.10 -17.09
N THR A 5 -13.70 1.95 -17.41
CA THR A 5 -13.95 0.85 -16.46
C THR A 5 -12.64 0.28 -15.91
N TYR A 6 -11.59 0.20 -16.74
CA TYR A 6 -10.29 -0.36 -16.36
C TYR A 6 -9.69 0.30 -15.11
N PHE A 7 -9.67 1.64 -15.03
CA PHE A 7 -9.06 2.33 -13.89
C PHE A 7 -9.94 2.28 -12.62
N GLN A 8 -11.25 2.22 -12.79
CA GLN A 8 -12.18 2.01 -11.67
C GLN A 8 -12.00 0.60 -11.10
N GLU A 9 -11.97 -0.42 -11.95
CA GLU A 9 -11.69 -1.81 -11.58
C GLU A 9 -10.30 -1.96 -10.92
N LEU A 10 -9.29 -1.25 -11.42
CA LEU A 10 -7.95 -1.24 -10.85
C LEU A 10 -7.94 -0.61 -9.45
N ALA A 11 -8.59 0.54 -9.27
CA ALA A 11 -8.72 1.19 -7.98
C ALA A 11 -9.45 0.29 -6.98
N ASP A 12 -10.58 -0.30 -7.39
CA ASP A 12 -11.39 -1.21 -6.57
C ASP A 12 -10.61 -2.45 -6.15
N ARG A 13 -9.79 -3.03 -7.06
CA ARG A 13 -8.94 -4.18 -6.77
C ARG A 13 -7.90 -3.85 -5.69
N ILE A 14 -7.23 -2.70 -5.79
CA ILE A 14 -6.23 -2.27 -4.80
C ILE A 14 -6.90 -1.99 -3.46
N GLN A 15 -7.99 -1.22 -3.44
CA GLN A 15 -8.70 -0.88 -2.21
C GLN A 15 -9.26 -2.12 -1.51
N SER A 16 -9.81 -3.08 -2.26
CA SER A 16 -10.34 -4.32 -1.71
C SER A 16 -9.24 -5.17 -1.09
N TRP A 17 -8.08 -5.25 -1.75
CA TRP A 17 -6.91 -5.93 -1.19
C TRP A 17 -6.41 -5.26 0.09
N LEU A 18 -6.30 -3.92 0.13
CA LEU A 18 -5.89 -3.18 1.33
C LEU A 18 -6.82 -3.47 2.53
N ARG A 19 -8.13 -3.46 2.29
CA ARG A 19 -9.14 -3.79 3.32
C ARG A 19 -8.99 -5.23 3.82
N ALA A 20 -8.66 -6.18 2.94
CA ALA A 20 -8.45 -7.57 3.30
C ALA A 20 -7.13 -7.81 4.06
N GLN A 21 -6.07 -7.06 3.75
CA GLN A 21 -4.77 -7.19 4.41
C GLN A 21 -4.72 -6.53 5.79
N MET A 22 -5.40 -5.40 5.98
CA MET A 22 -5.29 -4.61 7.20
C MET A 22 -5.54 -5.41 8.50
N PRO A 23 -6.54 -6.31 8.60
CA PRO A 23 -6.71 -7.13 9.80
C PRO A 23 -5.50 -8.03 10.11
N SER A 24 -4.90 -8.62 9.07
CA SER A 24 -3.72 -9.50 9.20
C SER A 24 -2.47 -8.70 9.56
N TRP A 25 -2.31 -7.49 9.00
CA TRP A 25 -1.20 -6.62 9.37
C TRP A 25 -1.36 -6.08 10.78
N ARG A 26 -2.55 -5.67 11.23
CA ARG A 26 -2.78 -5.18 12.60
C ARG A 26 -2.35 -6.16 13.68
N GLY A 27 -2.50 -7.47 13.42
CA GLY A 27 -2.05 -8.51 14.35
C GLY A 27 -0.54 -8.78 14.33
N ARG A 28 0.16 -8.43 13.24
CA ARG A 28 1.58 -8.77 13.03
C ARG A 28 2.52 -7.56 13.08
N HIS A 29 2.04 -6.37 12.78
CA HIS A 29 2.81 -5.15 12.59
C HIS A 29 2.19 -4.03 13.42
N PRO A 30 2.54 -3.91 14.71
CA PRO A 30 2.00 -2.86 15.57
C PRO A 30 2.20 -1.46 14.99
N GLY A 31 1.16 -0.62 15.02
CA GLY A 31 1.19 0.74 14.50
C GLY A 31 0.83 0.87 13.02
N VAL A 32 0.70 -0.23 12.28
CA VAL A 32 0.28 -0.23 10.87
C VAL A 32 -1.14 0.32 10.67
N GLU A 33 -1.99 0.29 11.71
CA GLU A 33 -3.31 0.90 11.70
C GLU A 33 -3.29 2.43 11.50
N ASN A 34 -2.13 3.06 11.73
CA ASN A 34 -1.92 4.50 11.46
C ASN A 34 -1.37 4.75 10.04
N MET A 35 -1.16 3.70 9.23
CA MET A 35 -0.69 3.84 7.85
C MET A 35 -1.80 4.38 6.96
N HIS A 36 -1.49 5.46 6.23
CA HIS A 36 -2.37 6.04 5.22
C HIS A 36 -1.92 5.65 3.81
N VAL A 37 -2.76 4.88 3.12
CA VAL A 37 -2.54 4.49 1.71
C VAL A 37 -3.51 5.25 0.80
N ALA A 38 -2.99 5.95 -0.21
CA ALA A 38 -3.80 6.70 -1.16
C ALA A 38 -3.92 5.97 -2.52
N VAL A 39 -5.14 5.80 -3.01
CA VAL A 39 -5.42 5.30 -4.37
C VAL A 39 -6.27 6.35 -5.07
N MET A 40 -5.63 7.21 -5.85
CA MET A 40 -6.31 8.34 -6.51
C MET A 40 -6.61 7.99 -7.96
N GLY A 41 -7.88 7.97 -8.33
CA GLY A 41 -8.34 7.83 -9.72
C GLY A 41 -8.74 9.20 -10.29
N CYS A 42 -8.06 9.63 -11.36
CA CYS A 42 -8.27 10.88 -12.10
C CYS A 42 -8.12 12.17 -11.27
N VAL A 43 -7.33 13.11 -11.78
CA VAL A 43 -6.93 14.42 -11.22
C VAL A 43 -8.12 15.30 -10.77
N VAL A 44 -8.78 14.96 -9.66
CA VAL A 44 -9.74 15.79 -8.91
C VAL A 44 -9.84 15.27 -7.48
N ASN A 45 -8.69 15.24 -6.81
CA ASN A 45 -8.48 15.70 -5.45
C ASN A 45 -7.03 16.15 -5.41
N GLY A 46 -6.80 17.41 -5.05
CA GLY A 46 -5.57 18.14 -5.35
C GLY A 46 -4.30 17.56 -4.71
N PRO A 47 -3.14 18.21 -4.94
CA PRO A 47 -1.82 17.82 -4.39
C PRO A 47 -1.71 17.73 -2.85
N GLY A 48 -2.81 17.87 -2.11
CA GLY A 48 -2.90 17.82 -0.66
C GLY A 48 -3.13 16.43 -0.04
N GLU A 49 -3.75 15.46 -0.72
CA GLU A 49 -4.00 14.13 -0.08
C GLU A 49 -2.82 13.16 -0.24
N SER A 50 -2.15 13.16 -1.39
CA SER A 50 -1.01 12.26 -1.67
C SER A 50 0.32 12.72 -1.03
N LYS A 51 0.42 13.99 -0.60
CA LYS A 51 1.55 14.48 0.22
C LYS A 51 1.45 14.04 1.69
N HIS A 52 0.26 13.64 2.15
CA HIS A 52 0.01 13.23 3.52
C HIS A 52 -0.13 11.69 3.66
N SER A 53 -0.11 10.95 2.55
CA SER A 53 -0.09 9.48 2.58
C SER A 53 1.32 8.94 2.76
N ASN A 54 1.43 7.85 3.52
CA ASN A 54 2.66 7.08 3.66
C ASN A 54 3.08 6.44 2.32
N ILE A 55 2.10 5.92 1.58
CA ILE A 55 2.31 5.41 0.23
C ILE A 55 1.06 5.68 -0.62
N GLY A 56 1.25 6.09 -1.87
CA GLY A 56 0.14 6.43 -2.75
C GLY A 56 0.42 6.18 -4.22
N ILE A 57 -0.62 5.84 -4.97
CA ILE A 57 -0.58 5.66 -6.42
C ILE A 57 -1.52 6.66 -7.11
N SER A 58 -1.01 7.32 -8.15
CA SER A 58 -1.79 8.16 -9.05
C SER A 58 -2.14 7.37 -10.29
N LEU A 59 -3.39 6.93 -10.40
CA LEU A 59 -3.86 6.20 -11.58
C LEU A 59 -4.13 7.19 -12.74
N PRO A 60 -3.78 6.84 -13.98
CA PRO A 60 -3.96 7.72 -15.12
C PRO A 60 -5.44 7.89 -15.47
N GLY A 61 -5.76 8.98 -16.15
CA GLY A 61 -7.08 9.28 -16.69
C GLY A 61 -7.40 8.51 -17.96
N SER A 62 -8.64 8.64 -18.42
CA SER A 62 -9.12 7.99 -19.63
C SER A 62 -8.38 8.51 -20.87
N GLY A 63 -7.82 7.60 -21.68
CA GLY A 63 -7.09 7.96 -22.91
C GLY A 63 -5.64 8.36 -22.68
N GLU A 64 -5.16 8.35 -21.44
CA GLU A 64 -3.74 8.52 -21.12
C GLU A 64 -3.01 7.17 -21.19
N ASN A 65 -1.69 7.22 -21.38
CA ASN A 65 -0.85 6.03 -21.30
C ASN A 65 -1.05 5.34 -19.94
N PRO A 66 -1.08 3.99 -19.87
CA PRO A 66 -1.28 3.24 -18.63
C PRO A 66 0.00 3.29 -17.77
N VAL A 67 0.29 4.46 -17.24
CA VAL A 67 1.44 4.76 -16.38
C VAL A 67 0.92 5.35 -15.08
N ALA A 68 1.39 4.82 -13.96
CA ALA A 68 0.93 5.21 -12.64
C ALA A 68 2.13 5.53 -11.73
N PRO A 69 2.43 6.82 -11.49
CA PRO A 69 3.45 7.22 -10.53
C PRO A 69 3.09 6.77 -9.10
N VAL A 70 4.08 6.26 -8.39
CA VAL A 70 3.99 5.88 -6.98
C VAL A 70 4.79 6.86 -6.14
N TYR A 71 4.22 7.26 -5.01
CA TYR A 71 4.81 8.15 -4.04
C TYR A 71 4.93 7.42 -2.70
N VAL A 72 6.07 7.58 -2.03
CA VAL A 72 6.35 7.05 -0.69
C VAL A 72 6.82 8.20 0.17
N ASP A 73 6.19 8.42 1.32
CA ASP A 73 6.46 9.53 2.24
C ASP A 73 6.55 10.89 1.51
N GLY A 74 5.64 11.11 0.55
CA GLY A 74 5.56 12.33 -0.26
C GLY A 74 6.57 12.45 -1.41
N VAL A 75 7.47 11.48 -1.59
CA VAL A 75 8.50 11.48 -2.65
C VAL A 75 8.12 10.51 -3.77
N LYS A 76 8.20 10.96 -5.03
CA LYS A 76 7.99 10.08 -6.19
C LYS A 76 9.11 9.04 -6.27
N THR A 77 8.79 7.76 -6.18
CA THR A 77 9.77 6.67 -6.17
C THR A 77 9.87 5.97 -7.52
N VAL A 78 8.77 5.39 -7.98
CA VAL A 78 8.71 4.60 -9.22
C VAL A 78 7.50 4.99 -10.06
N THR A 79 7.46 4.53 -11.30
CA THR A 79 6.31 4.68 -12.18
C THR A 79 5.96 3.32 -12.75
N LEU A 80 4.83 2.78 -12.31
CA LEU A 80 4.32 1.47 -12.73
C LEU A 80 3.69 1.60 -14.11
N LYS A 81 3.76 0.56 -14.93
CA LYS A 81 3.25 0.58 -16.31
C LYS A 81 2.60 -0.74 -16.70
N GLY A 82 1.63 -0.67 -17.60
CA GLY A 82 0.99 -1.85 -18.19
C GLY A 82 -0.08 -2.47 -17.28
N GLU A 83 -0.32 -3.77 -17.45
CA GLU A 83 -1.45 -4.48 -16.84
C GLU A 83 -1.17 -4.93 -15.39
N ASN A 84 0.11 -4.97 -14.98
CA ASN A 84 0.54 -5.45 -13.68
C ASN A 84 0.58 -4.39 -12.58
N ILE A 85 0.11 -3.16 -12.86
CA ILE A 85 0.11 -2.03 -11.91
C ILE A 85 -0.47 -2.43 -10.56
N ALA A 86 -1.57 -3.19 -10.54
CA ALA A 86 -2.19 -3.66 -9.30
C ALA A 86 -1.22 -4.48 -8.45
N ALA A 87 -0.62 -5.52 -9.04
CA ALA A 87 0.23 -6.47 -8.35
C ALA A 87 1.54 -5.81 -7.88
N GLU A 88 2.13 -4.98 -8.73
CA GLU A 88 3.35 -4.23 -8.39
C GLU A 88 3.08 -3.24 -7.27
N PHE A 89 1.96 -2.53 -7.28
CA PHE A 89 1.62 -1.61 -6.20
C PHE A 89 1.36 -2.34 -4.88
N GLN A 90 0.64 -3.47 -4.90
CA GLN A 90 0.43 -4.31 -3.72
C GLN A 90 1.75 -4.73 -3.08
N ARG A 91 2.70 -5.18 -3.92
CA ARG A 91 4.04 -5.54 -3.48
C ARG A 91 4.78 -4.35 -2.82
N LEU A 92 4.72 -3.17 -3.41
CA LEU A 92 5.35 -1.97 -2.83
C LEU A 92 4.75 -1.58 -1.48
N VAL A 93 3.42 -1.72 -1.31
CA VAL A 93 2.77 -1.49 -0.02
C VAL A 93 3.23 -2.52 1.01
N GLU A 94 3.31 -3.80 0.64
CA GLU A 94 3.77 -4.85 1.54
C GLU A 94 5.23 -4.64 1.96
N GLU A 95 6.12 -4.32 1.02
CA GLU A 95 7.51 -3.97 1.31
C GLU A 95 7.61 -2.75 2.24
N TYR A 96 6.78 -1.72 2.02
CA TYR A 96 6.72 -0.56 2.91
C TYR A 96 6.26 -0.95 4.31
N VAL A 97 5.23 -1.79 4.44
CA VAL A 97 4.73 -2.25 5.74
C VAL A 97 5.82 -2.98 6.51
N ILE A 98 6.50 -3.93 5.87
CA ILE A 98 7.58 -4.72 6.48
C ILE A 98 8.75 -3.82 6.91
N ALA A 99 9.11 -2.85 6.08
CA ALA A 99 10.23 -1.94 6.36
C ALA A 99 9.92 -0.91 7.46
N LYS A 100 8.67 -0.42 7.52
CA LYS A 100 8.28 0.69 8.40
C LYS A 100 7.71 0.22 9.73
N TYR A 101 7.00 -0.90 9.74
CA TYR A 101 6.34 -1.47 10.92
C TYR A 101 6.95 -2.83 11.22
N PRO A 102 7.92 -2.94 12.15
CA PRO A 102 8.55 -4.20 12.47
C PRO A 102 7.49 -5.21 12.95
N ALA A 103 7.68 -6.47 12.59
CA ALA A 103 6.81 -7.51 13.08
C ALA A 103 6.87 -7.58 14.61
N SER A 104 5.73 -7.79 15.27
CA SER A 104 5.73 -8.11 16.69
C SER A 104 6.53 -9.39 16.88
N VAL A 105 7.70 -9.28 17.51
CA VAL A 105 8.48 -10.44 17.91
C VAL A 105 7.63 -11.15 18.96
N ASP A 106 7.16 -12.36 18.66
CA ASP A 106 6.50 -13.20 19.66
C ASP A 106 7.57 -13.66 20.65
N GLU A 107 7.89 -12.82 21.65
CA GLU A 107 8.83 -13.15 22.73
C GLU A 107 8.41 -14.39 23.54
N SER A 108 7.19 -14.89 23.31
CA SER A 108 6.64 -16.12 23.87
C SER A 108 7.43 -17.38 23.47
N GLN A 109 8.17 -17.34 22.36
CA GLN A 109 9.02 -18.45 21.88
C GLN A 109 10.42 -18.42 22.51
N GLU A 110 11.00 -17.24 22.73
CA GLU A 110 12.38 -17.10 23.24
C GLU A 110 12.49 -17.47 24.73
N ARG A 111 11.49 -17.10 25.54
CA ARG A 111 11.43 -17.48 26.97
C ARG A 111 11.31 -18.99 27.25
N ARG A 112 10.93 -19.80 26.25
CA ARG A 112 10.86 -21.27 26.40
C ARG A 112 12.20 -21.96 26.16
N GLN A 113 13.14 -21.31 25.47
CA GLN A 113 14.45 -21.88 25.17
C GLN A 113 15.41 -21.74 26.36
N ASP A 114 15.34 -20.63 27.10
CA ASP A 114 16.21 -20.36 28.25
C ASP A 114 15.84 -21.17 29.51
N ALA A 115 14.55 -21.47 29.70
CA ALA A 115 14.09 -22.28 30.84
C ALA A 115 14.41 -23.79 30.71
N ALA A 116 14.89 -24.24 29.54
CA ALA A 116 15.27 -25.62 29.28
C ALA A 116 16.78 -25.89 29.47
N HIS A 117 17.57 -24.86 29.77
CA HIS A 117 19.03 -24.94 29.97
C HIS A 117 19.50 -24.49 31.38
N ALA A 118 18.58 -24.26 32.31
CA ALA A 118 18.86 -23.97 33.72
C ALA A 118 18.39 -25.14 34.62
#